data_AF-A0A967TNR2-F1
#
_entry.id   AF-A0A967TNR2-F1
#
_cell.length_a   1.000
_cell.length_b   1.000
_cell.length_c   1.000
_cell.angle_alpha   90.00
_cell.angle_beta   90.00
_cell.angle_gamma   90.00
#
_symmetry.space_group_name_H-M   'P 1'
#
loop_
_entity.id
_entity.type
_entity.pdbx_description
1 polymer ?
#
loop_
_entity_poly.entity_id
_entity_poly.type
_entity_poly.pdbx_seq_one_letter_code
_entity_poly.pdbx_strand_id
1 'polypeptide(L)'
;LQQVLRSKESITGRLLAHPLRHPLIERQEPLPALTEDATLEVVGASLHNLKNLHVRIPLEKLICVTGVSGSGKSTLVRDVIHDNVQHLVAERRRRRSRRNAPAFHGCEEINDWEGIGRVLEVDQTPIG
;
A
#
# COMPACT_ATOMS: atom_id res chain seq x y z
N LEU A 1 9.17 -27.51 18.42
CA LEU A 1 9.57 -27.62 16.99
C LEU A 1 9.68 -29.07 16.51
N GLN A 2 10.46 -29.95 17.17
CA GLN A 2 10.62 -31.35 16.74
C GLN A 2 9.31 -32.13 16.63
N GLN A 3 8.35 -31.90 17.53
CA GLN A 3 7.01 -32.51 17.45
C GLN A 3 6.24 -32.07 16.18
N VAL A 4 6.32 -30.78 15.83
CA VAL A 4 5.67 -30.22 14.63
C VAL A 4 6.30 -30.78 13.36
N LEU A 5 7.64 -30.87 13.30
CA LEU A 5 8.36 -31.40 12.14
C LEU A 5 8.14 -32.92 11.95
N ARG A 6 7.91 -33.68 13.02
CA ARG A 6 7.66 -35.13 12.97
C ARG A 6 6.20 -35.48 12.66
N SER A 7 5.27 -34.54 12.85
CA SER A 7 3.86 -34.76 12.54
C SER A 7 3.60 -34.68 11.04
N LYS A 8 3.24 -35.81 10.42
CA LYS A 8 2.93 -35.91 8.99
C LYS A 8 1.67 -35.11 8.60
N GLU A 9 0.77 -34.87 9.54
CA GLU A 9 -0.46 -34.11 9.34
C GLU A 9 -0.25 -32.59 9.48
N SER A 10 0.91 -32.16 9.99
CA SER A 10 1.18 -30.73 10.19
C SER A 10 1.53 -30.05 8.87
N ILE A 11 0.63 -29.18 8.39
CA ILE A 11 0.92 -28.27 7.27
C ILE A 11 2.16 -27.41 7.55
N THR A 12 2.28 -26.87 8.77
CA THR A 12 3.43 -26.07 9.21
C THR A 12 4.71 -26.88 9.19
N GLY A 13 4.69 -28.12 9.72
CA GLY A 13 5.83 -29.02 9.67
C GLY A 13 6.27 -29.34 8.24
N ARG A 14 5.30 -29.60 7.36
CA ARG A 14 5.54 -29.84 5.93
C ARG A 14 6.18 -28.64 5.24
N LEU A 15 5.69 -27.42 5.48
CA LEU A 15 6.20 -26.20 4.87
C LEU A 15 7.55 -25.74 5.43
N LEU A 16 7.85 -26.01 6.70
CA LEU A 16 9.18 -25.74 7.27
C LEU A 16 10.24 -26.69 6.68
N ALA A 17 9.90 -27.97 6.51
CA ALA A 17 10.80 -28.96 5.92
C ALA A 17 10.95 -28.76 4.40
N HIS A 18 9.86 -28.38 3.73
CA HIS A 18 9.80 -28.16 2.29
C HIS A 18 9.13 -26.81 2.00
N PRO A 19 9.88 -25.70 2.06
CA PRO A 19 9.36 -24.38 1.79
C PRO A 19 8.71 -24.30 0.40
N LEU A 20 7.64 -23.51 0.31
CA LEU A 20 7.03 -23.17 -0.97
C LEU A 20 8.06 -22.52 -1.87
N ARG A 21 8.25 -23.08 -3.08
CA ARG A 21 9.09 -22.46 -4.10
C ARG A 21 8.24 -21.45 -4.86
N HIS A 22 8.60 -20.17 -4.74
CA HIS A 22 7.93 -19.09 -5.46
C HIS A 22 8.65 -18.83 -6.80
N PRO A 23 7.92 -18.55 -7.90
CA PRO A 23 6.47 -18.45 -7.97
C PRO A 23 5.78 -19.82 -7.98
N LEU A 24 4.63 -19.90 -7.31
CA LEU A 24 3.82 -21.13 -7.23
C LEU A 24 3.14 -21.49 -8.55
N ILE A 25 3.01 -20.51 -9.43
CA ILE A 25 2.42 -20.59 -10.75
C ILE A 25 3.38 -19.84 -11.68
N GLU A 26 3.60 -20.34 -12.90
CA GLU A 26 4.35 -19.59 -13.90
C GLU A 26 3.75 -18.20 -14.08
N ARG A 27 4.61 -17.19 -14.14
CA ARG A 27 4.18 -15.81 -14.29
C ARG A 27 3.55 -15.67 -15.68
N GLN A 28 2.23 -15.60 -15.71
CA GLN A 28 1.52 -15.20 -16.93
C GLN A 28 2.00 -13.80 -17.32
N GLU A 29 2.04 -13.53 -18.62
CA GLU A 29 2.29 -12.16 -19.08
C GLU A 29 1.31 -11.22 -18.38
N PRO A 30 1.79 -10.05 -17.92
CA PRO A 30 0.90 -9.10 -17.27
C PRO A 30 -0.27 -8.82 -18.22
N LEU A 31 -1.49 -8.82 -17.68
CA LEU A 31 -2.64 -8.32 -18.42
C LEU A 31 -2.25 -6.97 -19.04
N PRO A 32 -2.57 -6.71 -20.32
CA PRO A 32 -2.33 -5.41 -20.91
C PRO A 32 -2.89 -4.36 -19.95
N ALA A 33 -2.07 -3.37 -19.59
CA ALA A 33 -2.44 -2.37 -18.61
C ALA A 33 -3.79 -1.76 -19.03
N LEU A 34 -4.77 -1.69 -18.13
CA LEU A 34 -6.08 -1.12 -18.49
C LEU A 34 -5.89 0.36 -18.88
N THR A 35 -4.83 0.99 -18.35
CA THR A 35 -4.26 2.27 -18.79
C THR A 35 -2.74 2.22 -18.66
N GLU A 36 -1.98 2.66 -19.67
CA GLU A 36 -0.50 2.52 -19.67
C GLU A 36 0.20 3.35 -18.57
N ASP A 37 -0.49 4.34 -17.96
CA ASP A 37 0.15 5.38 -17.15
C ASP A 37 -0.56 5.73 -15.82
N ALA A 38 -1.53 4.94 -15.34
CA ALA A 38 -2.19 5.28 -14.07
C ALA A 38 -1.21 5.18 -12.88
N THR A 39 -0.84 6.32 -12.30
CA THR A 39 0.03 6.43 -11.12
C THR A 39 -0.64 7.25 -10.03
N LEU A 40 -0.15 7.09 -8.79
CA LEU A 40 -0.35 8.02 -7.69
C LEU A 40 1.02 8.58 -7.34
N GLU A 41 1.19 9.90 -7.37
CA GLU A 41 2.45 10.55 -7.02
C GLU A 41 2.34 11.26 -5.67
N VAL A 42 3.31 11.00 -4.80
CA VAL A 42 3.47 11.67 -3.51
C VAL A 42 4.74 12.52 -3.59
N VAL A 43 4.60 13.82 -3.34
CA VAL A 43 5.70 14.79 -3.44
C VAL A 43 6.06 15.26 -2.04
N GLY A 44 7.35 15.22 -1.71
CA GLY A 44 7.89 15.86 -0.50
C GLY A 44 7.40 15.25 0.82
N ALA A 45 7.19 13.93 0.87
CA ALA A 45 6.79 13.27 2.10
C ALA A 45 7.86 13.41 3.20
N SER A 46 7.49 14.06 4.29
CA SER A 46 8.42 14.54 5.34
C SER A 46 7.92 14.29 6.76
N LEU A 47 6.84 13.53 6.92
CA LEU A 47 6.31 13.17 8.23
C LEU A 47 7.24 12.23 9.01
N HIS A 48 7.38 12.49 10.32
CA HIS A 48 8.25 11.75 11.24
C HIS A 48 9.69 11.62 10.75
N ASN A 49 10.12 10.42 10.35
CA ASN A 49 11.49 10.15 9.91
C ASN A 49 11.63 10.07 8.39
N LEU A 50 10.57 10.39 7.62
CA LEU A 50 10.64 10.53 6.17
C LEU A 50 11.48 11.76 5.81
N LYS A 51 12.36 11.62 4.82
CA LYS A 51 13.35 12.64 4.44
C LYS A 51 13.03 13.24 3.07
N ASN A 52 11.95 14.02 3.00
CA ASN A 52 11.49 14.67 1.76
C ASN A 52 11.40 13.68 0.58
N LEU A 53 10.66 12.59 0.79
CA LEU A 53 10.56 11.50 -0.18
C LEU A 53 9.57 11.85 -1.29
N HIS A 54 9.99 11.65 -2.54
CA HIS A 54 9.12 11.70 -3.72
C HIS A 54 8.94 10.29 -4.25
N VAL A 55 7.69 9.82 -4.40
CA VAL A 55 7.42 8.45 -4.85
C VAL A 55 6.25 8.40 -5.82
N ARG A 56 6.41 7.63 -6.90
CA ARG A 56 5.36 7.29 -7.86
C ARG A 56 4.94 5.85 -7.65
N ILE A 57 3.65 5.65 -7.42
CA ILE A 57 3.04 4.35 -7.13
C ILE A 57 2.15 3.98 -8.31
N PRO A 58 2.51 2.97 -9.12
CA PRO A 58 1.66 2.57 -10.22
C PRO A 58 0.39 1.91 -9.68
N LEU A 59 -0.76 2.39 -10.18
CA LEU A 59 -2.07 1.85 -9.86
C LEU A 59 -2.31 0.53 -10.61
N GLU A 60 -3.40 -0.14 -10.26
CA GLU A 60 -3.80 -1.43 -10.87
C GLU A 60 -2.78 -2.57 -10.69
N LYS A 61 -1.87 -2.41 -9.74
CA LYS A 61 -0.81 -3.37 -9.41
C LYS A 61 -0.81 -3.68 -7.93
N LEU A 62 -0.37 -4.90 -7.58
CA LEU A 62 -0.06 -5.24 -6.20
C LEU A 62 1.31 -4.65 -5.84
N ILE A 63 1.31 -3.60 -5.00
CA ILE A 63 2.54 -2.92 -4.57
C ILE A 63 2.91 -3.36 -3.16
N CYS A 64 4.19 -3.75 -2.99
CA CYS A 64 4.74 -4.11 -1.69
C CYS A 64 5.71 -3.04 -1.23
N VAL A 65 5.42 -2.39 -0.10
CA VAL A 65 6.33 -1.45 0.57
C VAL A 65 7.13 -2.22 1.62
N THR A 66 8.44 -2.33 1.42
CA THR A 66 9.33 -3.14 2.27
C THR A 66 10.45 -2.30 2.90
N GLY A 67 11.17 -2.88 3.86
CA GLY A 67 12.21 -2.19 4.62
C GLY A 67 12.23 -2.57 6.10
N VAL A 68 13.35 -2.28 6.77
CA VAL A 68 13.59 -2.60 8.19
C VAL A 68 12.59 -1.93 9.14
N SER A 69 12.46 -2.44 10.37
CA SER A 69 11.65 -1.75 11.39
C SER A 69 12.12 -0.31 11.58
N GLY A 70 11.18 0.63 11.74
CA GLY A 70 11.49 2.05 11.88
C GLY A 70 11.85 2.78 10.57
N SER A 71 11.86 2.14 9.41
CA SER A 71 12.23 2.80 8.14
C SER A 71 11.18 3.78 7.57
N GLY A 72 10.07 4.02 8.27
CA GLY A 72 9.01 4.94 7.83
C GLY A 72 7.94 4.33 6.92
N LYS A 73 7.89 3.00 6.73
CA LYS A 73 6.88 2.34 5.86
C LYS A 73 5.44 2.65 6.26
N SER A 74 5.11 2.47 7.55
CA SER A 74 3.77 2.73 8.07
C SER A 74 3.43 4.20 7.95
N THR A 75 4.39 5.09 8.22
CA THR A 75 4.21 6.54 8.05
C THR A 75 3.91 6.91 6.60
N LEU A 76 4.65 6.35 5.64
CA LEU A 76 4.38 6.59 4.23
C LEU A 76 2.99 6.06 3.82
N VAL A 77 2.67 4.82 4.15
CA VAL A 77 1.46 4.16 3.64
C VAL A 77 0.19 4.60 4.36
N ARG A 78 0.21 4.69 5.69
CA ARG A 78 -0.97 5.02 6.51
C ARG A 78 -1.11 6.54 6.68
N ASP A 79 -0.13 7.15 7.35
CA ASP A 79 -0.26 8.54 7.81
C ASP A 79 -0.18 9.57 6.65
N VAL A 80 0.57 9.25 5.59
CA VAL A 80 0.71 10.11 4.41
C VAL A 80 -0.23 9.68 3.29
N ILE A 81 -0.05 8.49 2.71
CA ILE A 81 -0.82 8.10 1.52
C ILE A 81 -2.31 7.89 1.85
N HIS A 82 -2.63 7.01 2.79
CA HIS A 82 -4.01 6.66 3.09
C HIS A 82 -4.81 7.89 3.53
N ASP A 83 -4.33 8.64 4.52
CA ASP A 83 -5.08 9.76 5.09
C ASP A 83 -5.36 10.87 4.06
N ASN A 84 -4.37 11.25 3.25
CA ASN A 84 -4.56 12.27 2.23
C ASN A 84 -5.49 11.77 1.10
N VAL A 85 -5.27 10.57 0.56
CA VAL A 85 -6.10 10.07 -0.55
C VAL A 85 -7.54 9.83 -0.07
N GLN A 86 -7.73 9.31 1.14
CA GLN A 86 -9.06 9.14 1.73
C GLN A 86 -9.77 10.48 1.91
N HIS A 87 -9.05 11.51 2.35
CA HIS A 87 -9.58 12.87 2.45
C HIS A 87 -10.03 13.41 1.09
N LEU A 88 -9.14 13.37 0.09
CA LEU A 88 -9.41 13.82 -1.28
C LEU A 88 -10.63 13.13 -1.90
N VAL A 89 -10.70 11.81 -1.78
CA VAL A 89 -11.83 11.01 -2.28
C VAL A 89 -13.13 11.38 -1.56
N ALA A 90 -13.10 11.63 -0.25
CA ALA A 90 -14.27 12.04 0.52
C ALA A 90 -14.74 13.46 0.15
N GLU A 91 -13.82 14.40 -0.08
CA GLU A 91 -14.14 15.76 -0.50
C GLU A 91 -14.80 15.80 -1.87
N ARG A 92 -14.26 15.06 -2.84
CA ARG A 92 -14.82 14.95 -4.19
C ARG A 92 -16.28 14.47 -4.15
N ARG A 93 -16.58 13.47 -3.33
CA ARG A 93 -17.95 12.94 -3.15
C ARG A 93 -18.92 13.97 -2.57
N ARG A 94 -18.42 14.90 -1.73
CA ARG A 94 -19.23 15.92 -1.07
C ARG A 94 -19.58 17.11 -1.97
N ARG A 95 -19.12 17.14 -3.24
CA ARG A 95 -19.31 18.26 -4.21
C ARG A 95 -19.04 19.65 -3.62
N ARG A 96 -18.16 19.75 -2.63
CA ARG A 96 -17.79 21.04 -2.05
C ARG A 96 -16.73 21.67 -2.95
N SER A 97 -17.14 22.66 -3.74
CA SER A 97 -16.23 23.60 -4.37
C SER A 97 -15.54 24.44 -3.28
N ARG A 98 -14.47 23.91 -2.68
CA ARG A 98 -13.62 24.73 -1.81
C ARG A 98 -12.80 25.68 -2.70
N ARG A 99 -12.83 26.97 -2.35
CA ARG A 99 -12.00 28.02 -2.97
C ARG A 99 -10.50 27.88 -2.65
N ASN A 100 -10.14 26.99 -1.72
CA ASN A 100 -8.77 26.80 -1.25
C ASN A 100 -8.33 25.36 -1.53
N ALA A 101 -7.06 25.19 -1.89
CA ALA A 101 -6.43 23.89 -2.07
C ALA A 101 -6.53 23.06 -0.76
N PRO A 102 -6.70 21.72 -0.85
CA PRO A 102 -6.65 20.85 0.32
C PRO A 102 -5.29 20.98 1.00
N ALA A 103 -5.29 21.06 2.33
CA ALA A 103 -4.06 21.04 3.10
C ALA A 103 -3.59 19.58 3.22
N PHE A 104 -2.45 19.26 2.61
CA PHE A 104 -1.87 17.92 2.69
C PHE A 104 -1.22 17.68 4.05
N HIS A 105 -1.36 16.46 4.56
CA HIS A 105 -0.73 16.01 5.80
C HIS A 105 0.58 15.29 5.49
N GLY A 106 1.70 15.79 6.01
CA GLY A 106 2.97 15.07 5.96
C GLY A 106 3.63 14.97 4.59
N CYS A 107 3.13 15.67 3.58
CA CYS A 107 3.68 15.79 2.23
C CYS A 107 3.34 17.17 1.63
N GLU A 108 4.03 17.53 0.55
CA GLU A 108 3.83 18.79 -0.17
C GLU A 108 2.63 18.68 -1.11
N GLU A 109 2.53 17.57 -1.87
CA GLU A 109 1.47 17.35 -2.85
C GLU A 109 1.12 15.85 -3.01
N ILE A 110 -0.11 15.61 -3.45
CA ILE A 110 -0.60 14.31 -3.94
C ILE A 110 -1.21 14.51 -5.32
N ASN A 111 -0.60 13.91 -6.34
CA ASN A 111 -0.99 14.05 -7.75
C ASN A 111 -1.53 12.73 -8.31
N ASP A 112 -2.29 12.83 -9.41
CA ASP A 112 -2.86 11.71 -10.17
C ASP A 112 -3.81 10.77 -9.38
N TRP A 113 -4.38 11.26 -8.28
CA TRP A 113 -5.27 10.47 -7.43
C TRP A 113 -6.71 10.37 -7.96
N GLU A 114 -7.07 11.11 -9.02
CA GLU A 114 -8.44 11.25 -9.51
C GLU A 114 -9.05 9.93 -9.98
N GLY A 115 -8.23 8.97 -10.43
CA GLY A 115 -8.71 7.62 -10.77
C GLY A 115 -9.20 6.80 -9.56
N ILE A 116 -8.83 7.18 -8.33
CA ILE A 116 -9.09 6.39 -7.12
C ILE A 116 -10.52 6.64 -6.63
N GLY A 117 -11.39 5.65 -6.78
CA GLY A 117 -12.80 5.77 -6.39
C GLY A 117 -13.06 5.63 -4.88
N ARG A 118 -12.25 4.85 -4.17
CA ARG A 118 -12.39 4.51 -2.75
C ARG A 118 -11.02 4.11 -2.18
N VAL A 119 -10.76 4.48 -0.92
CA VAL A 119 -9.63 3.96 -0.15
C VAL A 119 -10.17 3.06 0.96
N LEU A 120 -9.46 1.97 1.22
CA LEU A 120 -9.78 1.00 2.26
C LEU A 120 -8.49 0.64 3.00
N GLU A 121 -8.48 0.82 4.32
CA GLU A 121 -7.45 0.26 5.18
C GLU A 121 -7.91 -1.10 5.71
N VAL A 122 -7.02 -2.08 5.64
CA VAL A 122 -7.15 -3.36 6.35
C VAL A 122 -5.97 -3.46 7.28
N ASP A 123 -6.23 -3.52 8.58
CA ASP A 123 -5.22 -3.58 9.63
C ASP A 123 -5.37 -4.86 10.47
N GLN A 124 -4.66 -4.90 11.60
CA GLN A 124 -4.70 -6.03 12.54
C GLN A 124 -5.68 -5.77 13.70
N THR A 125 -6.57 -4.79 13.58
CA THR A 125 -7.56 -4.50 14.63
C THR A 125 -8.51 -5.71 14.74
N PRO A 126 -8.78 -6.21 15.96
CA PRO A 126 -9.69 -7.32 16.16
C PRO A 126 -11.06 -7.04 15.55
N ILE A 127 -11.66 -8.08 14.98
CA ILE A 127 -13.05 -8.04 14.53
C ILE A 127 -13.91 -8.32 15.78
N GLY A 128 -14.22 -7.29 16.57
CA GLY A 128 -15.01 -7.41 17.81
C GLY A 128 -14.93 -6.20 18.72
#